data_AF-A0A067GWI7-F1
#
_entry.id   AF-A0A067GWI7-F1
#
_cell.length_a   1.000
_cell.length_b   1.000
_cell.length_c   1.000
_cell.angle_alpha   90.00
_cell.angle_beta   90.00
_cell.angle_gamma   90.00
#
_symmetry.space_group_name_H-M   'P 1'
#
loop_
_entity.id
_entity.type
_entity.pdbx_description
1 polymer ?
#
loop_
_entity_poly.entity_id
_entity_poly.type
_entity_poly.pdbx_seq_one_letter_code
_entity_poly.pdbx_strand_id
1 'polypeptide(L)'
;EALFHLISVIFDDPEVQQLFLKLYSKEWSDGQVTEYILPTFSDYFADVKMFVEERSFRRFVEACLEETIVLFIDHLLSQKNYIKEITIERMREDEEAIIEAFREYVSVNKVESKVRVLTDMRELASANSVDAFALIYTNVLEHQPDCPPEVVERLVALREAIPRKDAKEIVQECKEIYENSLINGNPPKPGFVFPRVKCLSASKGYDYLWRKLT
;
A
#
# COMPACT_ATOMS: atom_id res chain seq x y z
N GLU A 1 4.30 21.10 -12.46
CA GLU A 1 3.01 21.68 -12.03
C GLU A 1 1.85 21.11 -12.85
N ALA A 2 1.80 21.31 -14.18
CA ALA A 2 0.74 20.75 -15.04
C ALA A 2 0.56 19.21 -14.95
N LEU A 3 1.66 18.44 -14.94
CA LEU A 3 1.58 16.97 -14.79
C LEU A 3 1.02 16.53 -13.43
N PHE A 4 1.28 17.27 -12.36
CA PHE A 4 0.71 16.97 -11.05
C PHE A 4 -0.79 17.27 -11.03
N HIS A 5 -1.21 18.33 -11.72
CA HIS A 5 -2.62 18.64 -11.86
C HIS A 5 -3.38 17.55 -12.63
N LEU A 6 -2.78 16.95 -13.67
CA LEU A 6 -3.38 15.82 -14.39
C LEU A 6 -3.57 14.58 -13.50
N ILE A 7 -2.61 14.30 -12.61
CA ILE A 7 -2.76 13.21 -11.64
C ILE A 7 -3.96 13.50 -10.73
N SER A 8 -4.04 14.71 -10.16
CA SER A 8 -5.20 15.11 -9.35
C SER A 8 -6.50 14.99 -10.13
N VAL A 9 -6.57 15.41 -11.39
CA VAL A 9 -7.79 15.28 -12.21
C VAL A 9 -8.26 13.83 -12.34
N ILE A 10 -7.35 12.88 -12.60
CA ILE A 10 -7.71 11.45 -12.71
C ILE A 10 -8.16 10.90 -11.36
N PHE A 11 -7.38 11.14 -10.31
CA PHE A 11 -7.66 10.56 -9.01
C PHE A 11 -8.80 11.28 -8.27
N ASP A 12 -9.12 12.53 -8.59
CA ASP A 12 -10.29 13.25 -8.07
C ASP A 12 -11.56 12.98 -8.90
N ASP A 13 -11.45 12.23 -10.01
CA ASP A 13 -12.61 11.81 -10.80
C ASP A 13 -13.55 10.95 -9.92
N PRO A 14 -14.84 11.31 -9.80
CA PRO A 14 -15.79 10.59 -8.97
C PRO A 14 -15.95 9.11 -9.32
N GLU A 15 -15.81 8.73 -10.60
CA GLU A 15 -15.91 7.34 -11.04
C GLU A 15 -14.69 6.55 -10.59
N VAL A 16 -13.50 7.13 -10.73
CA VAL A 16 -12.24 6.54 -10.25
C VAL A 16 -12.25 6.39 -8.73
N GLN A 17 -12.67 7.43 -8.00
CA GLN A 17 -12.83 7.38 -6.55
C GLN A 17 -13.80 6.27 -6.11
N GLN A 18 -14.92 6.10 -6.81
CA GLN A 18 -15.88 5.03 -6.52
C GLN A 18 -15.29 3.64 -6.70
N LEU A 19 -14.40 3.44 -7.68
CA LEU A 19 -13.69 2.16 -7.83
C LEU A 19 -12.75 1.91 -6.64
N PHE A 20 -11.96 2.90 -6.23
CA PHE A 20 -11.04 2.74 -5.10
C PHE A 20 -11.76 2.47 -3.77
N LEU A 21 -12.91 3.12 -3.53
CA LEU A 21 -13.73 2.87 -2.33
C LEU A 21 -14.24 1.42 -2.23
N LYS A 22 -14.23 0.66 -3.33
CA LYS A 22 -14.63 -0.74 -3.37
C LYS A 22 -13.46 -1.71 -3.15
N LEU A 23 -12.22 -1.24 -3.01
CA LEU A 23 -11.11 -2.11 -2.64
C LEU A 23 -11.39 -2.84 -1.32
N TYR A 24 -11.00 -4.11 -1.24
CA TYR A 24 -11.28 -5.01 -0.11
C TYR A 24 -12.77 -5.25 0.19
N SER A 25 -13.65 -4.89 -0.74
CA SER A 25 -15.06 -5.31 -0.75
C SER A 25 -15.23 -6.69 -1.42
N LYS A 26 -16.48 -7.17 -1.48
CA LYS A 26 -16.83 -8.37 -2.24
C LYS A 26 -16.58 -8.21 -3.75
N GLU A 27 -16.90 -7.05 -4.32
CA GLU A 27 -16.65 -6.79 -5.74
C GLU A 27 -15.15 -6.85 -6.07
N TRP A 28 -14.30 -6.39 -5.14
CA TRP A 28 -12.86 -6.52 -5.26
C TRP A 28 -12.40 -7.98 -5.13
N SER A 29 -12.94 -8.74 -4.18
CA SER A 29 -12.58 -10.17 -4.03
C SER A 29 -12.95 -10.98 -5.27
N ASP A 30 -14.01 -10.57 -5.98
CA ASP A 30 -14.47 -11.18 -7.22
C ASP A 30 -13.68 -10.67 -8.46
N GLY A 31 -12.62 -9.87 -8.26
CA GLY A 31 -11.71 -9.36 -9.29
C GLY A 31 -12.18 -8.09 -10.02
N GLN A 32 -13.46 -7.73 -9.88
CA GLN A 32 -14.11 -6.69 -10.68
C GLN A 32 -13.46 -5.31 -10.52
N VAL A 33 -13.08 -4.94 -9.29
CA VAL A 33 -12.56 -3.59 -9.03
C VAL A 33 -11.25 -3.33 -9.78
N THR A 34 -10.28 -4.25 -9.72
CA THR A 34 -9.00 -4.12 -10.43
C THR A 34 -9.19 -4.20 -11.95
N GLU A 35 -10.11 -5.06 -12.42
CA GLU A 35 -10.48 -5.17 -13.84
C GLU A 35 -11.12 -3.90 -14.40
N TYR A 36 -11.67 -3.02 -13.57
CA TYR A 36 -12.16 -1.70 -14.01
C TYR A 36 -11.10 -0.60 -13.85
N ILE A 37 -10.34 -0.58 -12.75
CA ILE A 37 -9.33 0.48 -12.51
C ILE A 37 -8.28 0.52 -13.63
N LEU A 38 -7.74 -0.65 -14.04
CA LEU A 38 -6.61 -0.69 -14.96
C LEU A 38 -6.98 -0.27 -16.41
N PRO A 39 -8.11 -0.72 -16.99
CA PRO A 39 -8.57 -0.19 -18.27
C PRO A 39 -8.90 1.31 -18.22
N THR A 40 -9.56 1.78 -17.15
CA THR A 40 -9.84 3.22 -16.98
C THR A 40 -8.55 4.05 -17.01
N PHE A 41 -7.49 3.60 -16.34
CA PHE A 41 -6.19 4.27 -16.45
C PHE A 41 -5.59 4.17 -17.85
N SER A 42 -5.74 3.05 -18.54
CA SER A 42 -5.25 2.88 -19.92
C SER A 42 -5.91 3.89 -20.86
N ASP A 43 -7.21 4.16 -20.70
CA ASP A 43 -7.94 5.17 -21.48
C ASP A 43 -7.38 6.59 -21.19
N TYR A 44 -7.24 6.97 -19.92
CA TYR A 44 -6.61 8.26 -19.57
C TYR A 44 -5.17 8.37 -20.10
N PHE A 45 -4.40 7.28 -20.04
CA PHE A 45 -3.02 7.26 -20.52
C PHE A 45 -2.96 7.44 -22.04
N ALA A 46 -3.88 6.84 -22.78
CA ALA A 46 -3.98 7.03 -24.23
C ALA A 46 -4.24 8.50 -24.58
N ASP A 47 -5.18 9.15 -23.89
CA ASP A 47 -5.49 10.56 -24.09
C ASP A 47 -4.31 11.47 -23.76
N VAL A 48 -3.69 11.29 -22.57
CA VAL A 48 -2.56 12.12 -22.13
C VAL A 48 -1.35 11.96 -23.05
N LYS A 49 -1.08 10.74 -23.54
CA LYS A 49 0.05 10.45 -24.43
C LYS A 49 -0.01 11.24 -25.74
N MET A 50 -1.20 11.66 -26.19
CA MET A 50 -1.35 12.47 -27.41
C MET A 50 -0.81 13.90 -27.25
N PHE A 51 -0.71 14.41 -26.02
CA PHE A 51 -0.40 15.82 -25.75
C PHE A 51 0.91 16.03 -24.98
N VAL A 52 1.57 14.95 -24.53
CA VAL A 52 2.72 15.01 -23.65
C VAL A 52 3.91 14.28 -24.26
N GLU A 53 5.09 14.89 -24.20
CA GLU A 53 6.33 14.26 -24.64
C GLU A 53 6.61 12.94 -23.90
N GLU A 54 7.17 11.96 -24.61
CA GLU A 54 7.35 10.58 -24.12
C GLU A 54 8.01 10.49 -22.74
N ARG A 55 9.06 11.28 -22.49
CA ARG A 55 9.75 11.30 -21.18
C ARG A 55 8.85 11.79 -20.06
N SER A 56 8.07 12.83 -20.33
CA SER A 56 7.12 13.42 -19.37
C SER A 56 5.94 12.47 -19.13
N PHE A 57 5.46 11.81 -20.17
CA PHE A 57 4.42 10.79 -20.10
C PHE A 57 4.85 9.60 -19.22
N ARG A 58 6.07 9.07 -19.39
CA ARG A 58 6.59 7.99 -18.54
C ARG A 58 6.64 8.38 -17.06
N ARG A 59 7.05 9.61 -16.75
CA ARG A 59 7.08 10.12 -15.36
C ARG A 59 5.68 10.29 -14.78
N PHE A 60 4.72 10.68 -15.61
CA PHE A 60 3.32 10.78 -15.24
C PHE A 60 2.72 9.40 -14.91
N VAL A 61 2.92 8.40 -15.77
CA VAL A 61 2.46 7.02 -15.51
C VAL A 61 3.14 6.43 -14.26
N GLU A 62 4.44 6.68 -14.07
CA GLU A 62 5.15 6.28 -12.84
C GLU A 62 4.52 6.89 -11.58
N ALA A 63 4.05 8.15 -11.64
CA ALA A 63 3.38 8.79 -10.52
C ALA A 63 1.94 8.26 -10.30
N CYS A 64 1.22 7.91 -11.36
CA CYS A 64 -0.07 7.22 -11.23
C CYS A 64 0.09 5.83 -10.59
N LEU A 65 1.17 5.10 -10.91
CA LEU A 65 1.49 3.83 -10.25
C LEU A 65 1.69 4.04 -8.74
N GLU A 66 2.47 5.06 -8.36
CA GLU A 66 2.70 5.37 -6.95
C GLU A 66 1.40 5.71 -6.20
N GLU A 67 0.54 6.55 -6.77
CA GLU A 67 -0.76 6.89 -6.15
C GLU A 67 -1.68 5.67 -6.04
N THR A 68 -1.71 4.81 -7.07
CA THR A 68 -2.44 3.54 -7.04
C THR A 68 -1.99 2.68 -5.86
N ILE A 69 -0.68 2.48 -5.70
CA ILE A 69 -0.12 1.67 -4.60
C ILE A 69 -0.47 2.27 -3.24
N VAL A 70 -0.38 3.60 -3.09
CA VAL A 70 -0.78 4.28 -1.85
C VAL A 70 -2.24 4.02 -1.51
N LEU A 71 -3.14 4.09 -2.50
CA LEU A 71 -4.56 3.84 -2.29
C LEU A 71 -4.86 2.38 -1.93
N PHE A 72 -4.20 1.41 -2.57
CA PHE A 72 -4.31 0.00 -2.19
C PHE A 72 -3.90 -0.21 -0.73
N ILE A 73 -2.77 0.36 -0.30
CA ILE A 73 -2.31 0.22 1.08
C ILE A 73 -3.21 0.96 2.06
N ASP A 74 -3.70 2.17 1.73
CA ASP A 74 -4.60 2.92 2.59
C ASP A 74 -5.93 2.17 2.81
N HIS A 75 -6.49 1.55 1.77
CA HIS A 75 -7.71 0.76 1.90
C HIS A 75 -7.46 -0.56 2.65
N LEU A 76 -6.30 -1.22 2.47
CA LEU A 76 -5.93 -2.41 3.23
C LEU A 76 -5.89 -2.13 4.73
N LEU A 77 -5.26 -1.01 5.11
CA LEU A 77 -5.06 -0.62 6.50
C LEU A 77 -6.29 0.05 7.13
N SER A 78 -7.31 0.38 6.33
CA SER A 78 -8.55 1.02 6.78
C SER A 78 -9.75 0.08 6.79
N GLN A 79 -9.70 -1.02 6.04
CA GLN A 79 -10.80 -1.98 6.00
C GLN A 79 -11.01 -2.66 7.35
N LYS A 80 -12.18 -3.30 7.50
CA LYS A 80 -12.60 -3.98 8.73
C LYS A 80 -12.90 -5.46 8.52
N ASN A 81 -12.75 -5.96 7.28
CA ASN A 81 -12.99 -7.36 6.99
C ASN A 81 -11.75 -8.15 7.38
N TYR A 82 -11.97 -9.34 7.93
CA TYR A 82 -10.86 -10.22 8.25
C TYR A 82 -10.16 -10.69 6.98
N ILE A 83 -8.83 -10.74 7.05
CA ILE A 83 -7.97 -11.27 6.00
C ILE A 83 -8.12 -12.79 5.99
N LYS A 84 -8.53 -13.32 4.83
CA LYS A 84 -8.68 -14.74 4.56
C LYS A 84 -7.75 -15.15 3.42
N GLU A 85 -7.62 -16.44 3.17
CA GLU A 85 -6.81 -16.95 2.06
C GLU A 85 -7.22 -16.33 0.71
N ILE A 86 -8.53 -16.19 0.47
CA ILE A 86 -9.04 -15.53 -0.76
C ILE A 86 -8.61 -14.06 -0.85
N THR A 87 -8.42 -13.37 0.28
CA THR A 87 -7.88 -12.00 0.31
C THR A 87 -6.41 -12.00 -0.13
N ILE A 88 -5.61 -12.94 0.37
CA ILE A 88 -4.19 -13.07 0.04
C ILE A 88 -4.01 -13.41 -1.45
N GLU A 89 -4.78 -14.36 -1.96
CA GLU A 89 -4.73 -14.74 -3.39
C GLU A 89 -5.14 -13.57 -4.28
N ARG A 90 -6.22 -12.85 -3.95
CA ARG A 90 -6.64 -11.68 -4.71
C ARG A 90 -5.61 -10.55 -4.69
N MET A 91 -4.94 -10.31 -3.55
CA MET A 91 -3.83 -9.36 -3.46
C MET A 91 -2.68 -9.74 -4.40
N ARG A 92 -2.34 -11.03 -4.50
CA ARG A 92 -1.31 -11.52 -5.45
C ARG A 92 -1.72 -11.28 -6.90
N GLU A 93 -2.96 -11.60 -7.24
CA GLU A 93 -3.49 -11.40 -8.60
C GLU A 93 -3.52 -9.90 -8.97
N ASP A 94 -3.78 -9.01 -8.02
CA ASP A 94 -3.69 -7.56 -8.23
C ASP A 94 -2.26 -7.07 -8.44
N GLU A 95 -1.29 -7.59 -7.68
CA GLU A 95 0.14 -7.30 -7.89
C GLU A 95 0.54 -7.62 -9.34
N GLU A 96 0.19 -8.82 -9.82
CA GLU A 96 0.46 -9.27 -11.18
C GLU A 96 -0.25 -8.38 -12.22
N ALA A 97 -1.54 -8.08 -12.03
CA ALA A 97 -2.30 -7.24 -12.94
C ALA A 97 -1.76 -5.80 -13.03
N ILE A 98 -1.37 -5.21 -11.89
CA ILE A 98 -0.74 -3.88 -11.85
C ILE A 98 0.61 -3.92 -12.58
N ILE A 99 1.43 -4.96 -12.37
CA ILE A 99 2.72 -5.08 -13.08
C ILE A 99 2.49 -5.13 -14.59
N GLU A 100 1.57 -5.98 -15.05
CA GLU A 100 1.28 -6.15 -16.48
C GLU A 100 0.71 -4.88 -17.13
N ALA A 101 -0.17 -4.15 -16.44
CA ALA A 101 -0.72 -2.92 -16.97
C ALA A 101 0.33 -1.79 -17.08
N PHE A 102 1.19 -1.63 -16.07
CA PHE A 102 2.12 -0.50 -16.02
C PHE A 102 3.44 -0.74 -16.77
N ARG A 103 3.85 -2.00 -16.98
CA ARG A 103 5.08 -2.34 -17.73
C ARG A 103 5.01 -1.98 -19.22
N GLU A 104 3.82 -1.72 -19.76
CA GLU A 104 3.64 -1.20 -21.13
C GLU A 104 4.22 0.21 -21.31
N TYR A 105 4.31 0.98 -20.22
CA TYR A 105 4.69 2.39 -20.23
C TYR A 105 5.98 2.67 -19.47
N VAL A 106 6.25 1.91 -18.41
CA VAL A 106 7.40 2.06 -17.51
C VAL A 106 8.24 0.77 -17.55
N SER A 107 9.56 0.86 -17.40
CA SER A 107 10.42 -0.35 -17.39
C SER A 107 9.99 -1.33 -16.28
N VAL A 108 9.90 -2.62 -16.61
CA VAL A 108 9.45 -3.67 -15.68
C VAL A 108 10.14 -3.61 -14.31
N ASN A 109 11.48 -3.47 -14.25
CA ASN A 109 12.22 -3.40 -12.98
C ASN A 109 11.76 -2.23 -12.08
N LYS A 110 11.36 -1.10 -12.66
CA LYS A 110 10.82 0.03 -11.89
C LYS A 110 9.42 -0.28 -11.38
N VAL A 111 8.58 -0.90 -12.21
CA VAL A 111 7.21 -1.27 -11.83
C VAL A 111 7.25 -2.26 -10.68
N GLU A 112 8.02 -3.35 -10.81
CA GLU A 112 8.23 -4.35 -9.77
C GLU A 112 8.79 -3.74 -8.49
N SER A 113 9.79 -2.86 -8.59
CA SER A 113 10.35 -2.17 -7.42
C SER A 113 9.33 -1.32 -6.67
N LYS A 114 8.34 -0.73 -7.36
CA LYS A 114 7.26 0.04 -6.73
C LYS A 114 6.20 -0.88 -6.14
N VAL A 115 5.80 -1.92 -6.88
CA VAL A 115 4.81 -2.92 -6.45
C VAL A 115 5.29 -3.77 -5.28
N ARG A 116 6.61 -3.89 -5.06
CA ARG A 116 7.20 -4.67 -3.95
C ARG A 116 6.56 -4.40 -2.60
N VAL A 117 6.17 -3.17 -2.30
CA VAL A 117 5.50 -2.85 -1.03
C VAL A 117 4.12 -3.51 -0.88
N LEU A 118 3.37 -3.72 -1.97
CA LEU A 118 2.13 -4.51 -1.95
C LEU A 118 2.42 -5.97 -1.60
N THR A 119 3.47 -6.54 -2.22
CA THR A 119 3.95 -7.90 -1.90
C THR A 119 4.37 -8.01 -0.44
N ASP A 120 5.14 -7.04 0.07
CA ASP A 120 5.55 -6.99 1.48
C ASP A 120 4.34 -6.94 2.43
N MET A 121 3.31 -6.14 2.10
CA MET A 121 2.07 -6.09 2.88
C MET A 121 1.30 -7.42 2.82
N ARG A 122 1.26 -8.10 1.66
CA ARG A 122 0.65 -9.43 1.52
C ARG A 122 1.40 -10.50 2.32
N GLU A 123 2.73 -10.45 2.35
CA GLU A 123 3.56 -11.35 3.16
C GLU A 123 3.27 -11.14 4.65
N LEU A 124 3.25 -9.90 5.15
CA LEU A 124 2.83 -9.60 6.52
C LEU A 124 1.39 -10.06 6.79
N ALA A 125 0.48 -9.81 5.84
CA ALA A 125 -0.91 -10.20 5.95
C ALA A 125 -1.12 -11.73 5.97
N SER A 126 -0.18 -12.53 5.48
CA SER A 126 -0.23 -14.00 5.47
C SER A 126 0.61 -14.67 6.56
N ALA A 127 1.52 -13.93 7.21
CA ALA A 127 2.37 -14.42 8.30
C ALA A 127 1.57 -15.10 9.43
N ASN A 128 2.11 -16.16 10.01
CA ASN A 128 1.38 -17.05 10.92
C ASN A 128 2.11 -17.34 12.25
N SER A 129 3.23 -16.68 12.51
CA SER A 129 4.00 -16.79 13.75
C SER A 129 4.74 -15.49 14.05
N VAL A 130 5.14 -15.30 15.31
CA VAL A 130 5.97 -14.16 15.75
C VAL A 130 7.23 -14.05 14.90
N ASP A 131 7.97 -15.16 14.73
CA ASP A 131 9.21 -15.21 13.93
C ASP A 131 8.97 -14.83 12.47
N ALA A 132 7.85 -15.25 11.87
CA ALA A 132 7.52 -14.90 10.49
C ALA A 132 7.25 -13.41 10.34
N PHE A 133 6.48 -12.81 11.26
CA PHE A 133 6.26 -11.36 11.28
C PHE A 133 7.58 -10.59 11.44
N ALA A 134 8.44 -11.00 12.37
CA ALA A 134 9.74 -10.37 12.63
C ALA A 134 10.65 -10.40 11.39
N LEU A 135 10.76 -11.57 10.75
CA LEU A 135 11.57 -11.75 9.54
C LEU A 135 11.04 -10.89 8.38
N ILE A 136 9.74 -10.99 8.10
CA ILE A 136 9.13 -10.26 6.98
C ILE A 136 9.23 -8.75 7.23
N TYR A 137 8.95 -8.29 8.45
CA TYR A 137 9.02 -6.87 8.77
C TYR A 137 10.45 -6.32 8.68
N THR A 138 11.45 -7.11 9.06
CA THR A 138 12.86 -6.76 8.83
C THR A 138 13.12 -6.54 7.33
N ASN A 139 12.66 -7.45 6.46
CA ASN A 139 12.79 -7.30 5.00
C ASN A 139 11.98 -6.11 4.46
N VAL A 140 10.82 -5.79 5.05
CA VAL A 140 10.05 -4.60 4.69
C VAL A 140 10.88 -3.34 4.94
N LEU A 141 11.59 -3.25 6.07
CA LEU A 141 12.40 -2.08 6.41
C LEU A 141 13.63 -1.90 5.52
N GLU A 142 14.11 -2.95 4.85
CA GLU A 142 15.16 -2.81 3.83
C GLU A 142 14.67 -2.04 2.60
N HIS A 143 13.40 -2.22 2.22
CA HIS A 143 12.79 -1.59 1.04
C HIS A 143 12.01 -0.31 1.37
N GLN A 144 11.38 -0.27 2.54
CA GLN A 144 10.54 0.79 3.06
C GLN A 144 10.95 1.12 4.52
N PRO A 145 12.12 1.76 4.71
CA PRO A 145 12.65 2.06 6.04
C PRO A 145 11.75 2.95 6.92
N ASP A 146 10.77 3.63 6.34
CA ASP A 146 9.79 4.47 7.04
C ASP A 146 8.44 3.77 7.26
N CYS A 147 8.34 2.46 7.04
CA CYS A 147 7.16 1.64 7.35
C CYS A 147 6.98 1.55 8.87
N PRO A 148 5.98 2.22 9.46
CA PRO A 148 5.86 2.31 10.91
C PRO A 148 5.19 1.03 11.47
N PRO A 149 5.49 0.63 12.72
CA PRO A 149 4.98 -0.62 13.31
C PRO A 149 3.44 -0.65 13.45
N GLU A 150 2.78 0.50 13.40
CA GLU A 150 1.32 0.65 13.32
C GLU A 150 0.72 -0.07 12.10
N VAL A 151 1.49 -0.26 11.03
CA VAL A 151 1.10 -1.09 9.87
C VAL A 151 0.93 -2.54 10.30
N VAL A 152 1.89 -3.09 11.04
CA VAL A 152 1.84 -4.46 11.57
C VAL A 152 0.68 -4.59 12.55
N GLU A 153 0.49 -3.63 13.44
CA GLU A 153 -0.62 -3.61 14.40
C GLU A 153 -1.99 -3.71 13.70
N ARG A 154 -2.18 -2.95 12.62
CA ARG A 154 -3.42 -3.00 11.83
C ARG A 154 -3.60 -4.33 11.11
N LEU A 155 -2.55 -4.86 10.48
CA LEU A 155 -2.64 -6.15 9.79
C LEU A 155 -2.94 -7.31 10.76
N VAL A 156 -2.29 -7.32 11.94
CA VAL A 156 -2.57 -8.31 13.00
C VAL A 156 -4.01 -8.20 13.49
N ALA A 157 -4.55 -6.98 13.64
CA ALA A 157 -5.94 -6.78 14.05
C ALA A 157 -6.97 -7.33 13.04
N LEU A 158 -6.59 -7.49 11.76
CA LEU A 158 -7.42 -8.08 10.71
C LEU A 158 -7.30 -9.63 10.64
N ARG A 159 -6.60 -10.28 11.58
CA ARG A 159 -6.40 -11.74 11.60
C ARG A 159 -7.14 -12.41 12.76
N GLU A 160 -8.16 -13.20 12.45
CA GLU A 160 -8.92 -13.97 13.46
C GLU A 160 -8.10 -15.11 14.10
N ALA A 161 -7.15 -15.67 13.35
CA ALA A 161 -6.43 -16.88 13.75
C ALA A 161 -5.27 -16.62 14.75
N ILE A 162 -4.92 -15.36 15.01
CA ILE A 162 -3.78 -15.01 15.87
C ILE A 162 -4.27 -14.87 17.32
N PRO A 163 -3.75 -15.67 18.28
CA PRO A 163 -4.07 -15.50 19.69
C PRO A 163 -3.68 -14.11 20.21
N ARG A 164 -4.46 -13.55 21.14
CA ARG A 164 -4.19 -12.22 21.71
C ARG A 164 -2.80 -12.06 22.35
N LYS A 165 -2.24 -13.14 22.89
CA LYS A 165 -0.89 -13.14 23.46
C LYS A 165 0.12 -12.91 22.33
N ASP A 166 0.05 -13.74 21.30
CA ASP A 166 0.94 -13.70 20.14
C ASP A 166 0.78 -12.37 19.38
N ALA A 167 -0.43 -11.83 19.27
CA ALA A 167 -0.66 -10.51 18.68
C ALA A 167 0.11 -9.39 19.39
N LYS A 168 0.16 -9.41 20.73
CA LYS A 168 0.94 -8.43 21.51
C LYS A 168 2.44 -8.63 21.32
N GLU A 169 2.87 -9.88 21.28
CA GLU A 169 4.27 -10.26 21.10
C GLU A 169 4.78 -9.84 19.71
N ILE A 170 4.00 -10.11 18.65
CA ILE A 170 4.26 -9.64 17.28
C ILE A 170 4.45 -8.13 17.23
N VAL A 171 3.50 -7.37 17.78
CA VAL A 171 3.56 -5.91 17.74
C VAL A 171 4.75 -5.36 18.52
N GLN A 172 5.09 -5.99 19.66
CA GLN A 172 6.24 -5.58 20.47
C GLN A 172 7.56 -5.87 19.74
N GLU A 173 7.72 -7.07 19.19
CA GLU A 173 8.92 -7.48 18.44
C GLU A 173 9.15 -6.57 17.23
N CYS A 174 8.10 -6.31 16.43
CA CYS A 174 8.21 -5.40 15.29
C CYS A 174 8.52 -3.95 15.71
N LYS A 175 8.02 -3.48 16.86
CA LYS A 175 8.41 -2.16 17.40
C LYS A 175 9.90 -2.10 17.72
N GLU A 176 10.45 -3.12 18.37
CA GLU A 176 11.87 -3.20 18.68
C GLU A 176 12.74 -3.27 17.41
N ILE A 177 12.33 -4.04 16.42
CA ILE A 177 12.98 -4.09 15.10
C ILE A 177 13.00 -2.70 14.44
N TYR A 178 11.85 -2.00 14.44
CA TYR A 178 11.76 -0.66 13.89
C TYR A 178 12.69 0.31 14.61
N GLU A 179 12.65 0.35 15.95
CA GLU A 179 13.50 1.21 16.77
C GLU A 179 15.00 0.97 16.51
N ASN A 180 15.42 -0.30 16.37
CA ASN A 180 16.80 -0.67 16.06
C ASN A 180 17.24 -0.29 14.64
N SER A 181 16.29 -0.11 13.71
CA SER A 181 16.57 0.30 12.33
C SER A 181 16.82 1.82 12.18
N LEU A 182 16.44 2.61 13.18
CA LEU A 182 16.50 4.08 13.11
C LEU A 182 17.95 4.60 13.21
N ILE A 183 18.25 5.62 12.42
CA ILE A 183 19.52 6.35 12.48
C ILE A 183 19.24 7.70 13.12
N ASN A 184 19.84 7.95 14.29
CA ASN A 184 19.57 9.16 15.09
C ASN A 184 18.07 9.38 15.36
N GLY A 185 17.34 8.29 15.63
CA GLY A 185 15.90 8.32 15.91
C GLY A 185 15.01 8.61 14.70
N ASN A 186 15.53 8.55 13.48
CA ASN A 186 14.76 8.75 12.24
C ASN A 186 14.97 7.58 11.27
N PRO A 187 13.95 7.26 10.44
CA PRO A 187 14.13 6.35 9.31
C PRO A 187 15.28 6.81 8.41
N PRO A 188 16.15 5.89 7.95
CA PRO A 188 17.27 6.22 7.06
C PRO A 188 16.87 6.99 5.79
N LYS A 189 15.67 6.72 5.26
CA LYS A 189 15.14 7.39 4.06
C LYS A 189 13.61 7.38 4.09
N PRO A 190 12.93 8.45 3.65
CA PRO A 190 11.49 8.40 3.42
C PRO A 190 11.16 7.61 2.15
N GLY A 191 10.16 6.74 2.25
CA GLY A 191 9.49 6.05 1.15
C GLY A 191 8.40 6.93 0.53
N PHE A 192 7.80 6.44 -0.56
CA PHE A 192 6.70 7.16 -1.24
C PHE A 192 5.32 6.78 -0.70
N VAL A 193 5.23 5.76 0.15
CA VAL A 193 3.96 5.15 0.58
C VAL A 193 3.51 5.71 1.92
N PHE A 194 4.17 5.33 3.03
CA PHE A 194 3.67 5.54 4.38
C PHE A 194 3.46 7.00 4.80
N PRO A 195 4.24 7.98 4.29
CA PRO A 195 3.95 9.40 4.52
C PRO A 195 2.64 9.88 3.87
N ARG A 196 2.13 9.17 2.85
CA ARG A 196 0.92 9.51 2.08
C ARG A 196 -0.31 8.66 2.45
N VAL A 197 -0.14 7.60 3.25
CA VAL A 197 -1.24 6.78 3.76
C VAL A 197 -2.06 7.60 4.78
N LYS A 198 -3.32 7.87 4.45
CA LYS A 198 -4.21 8.77 5.20
C LYS A 198 -4.56 8.19 6.56
N CYS A 199 -4.83 6.90 6.62
CA CYS A 199 -5.29 6.24 7.83
C CYS A 199 -4.22 6.20 8.93
N LEU A 200 -2.94 6.18 8.57
CA LEU A 200 -1.82 6.30 9.51
C LEU A 200 -1.65 7.74 10.03
N SER A 201 -1.92 8.74 9.18
CA SER A 201 -1.90 10.15 9.58
C SER A 201 -3.00 10.50 10.59
N ALA A 202 -4.19 9.90 10.45
CA ALA A 202 -5.28 10.04 11.43
C ALA A 202 -4.94 9.40 12.80
N SER A 203 -4.14 8.32 12.81
CA SER A 203 -3.72 7.60 14.02
C SER A 203 -2.84 8.46 14.93
N LYS A 204 -1.98 9.30 14.35
CA LYS A 204 -1.10 10.23 15.09
C LYS A 204 -1.90 11.23 15.97
N GLY A 205 -3.14 11.55 15.58
CA GLY A 205 -4.04 12.38 16.39
C GLY A 205 -4.64 11.64 17.59
N TYR A 206 -4.93 10.35 17.46
CA TYR A 206 -5.46 9.52 18.54
C TYR A 206 -4.39 9.18 19.59
N ASP A 207 -3.17 8.85 19.17
CA ASP A 207 -2.06 8.54 20.09
C ASP A 207 -1.63 9.74 20.95
N TYR A 208 -1.70 10.95 20.38
CA TYR A 208 -1.45 12.19 21.15
C TYR A 208 -2.54 12.45 22.21
N LEU A 209 -3.79 12.08 21.93
CA LEU A 209 -4.90 12.21 22.89
C LEU A 209 -4.84 11.16 24.00
N TRP A 210 -4.50 9.91 23.67
CA TRP A 210 -4.33 8.84 24.67
C TRP A 210 -3.14 9.10 25.60
N ARG A 211 -2.00 9.58 25.08
CA ARG A 211 -0.83 9.98 25.88
C ARG A 211 -1.07 11.19 26.80
N LYS A 212 -2.17 11.94 26.62
CA LYS A 212 -2.59 13.03 27.53
C LYS A 212 -3.59 12.59 28.59
N LEU A 213 -4.17 11.40 28.45
CA LEU A 213 -5.22 10.88 29.34
C LEU A 213 -4.70 9.80 30.31
N THR A 214 -3.41 9.47 30.24
CA THR A 214 -2.66 8.65 31.19
C THR A 214 -1.45 9.43 31.69
#